data_AF-A0AA46TAV4-F1
#
_entry.id   AF-A0AA46TAV4-F1
#
_cell.length_a   1.000
_cell.length_b   1.000
_cell.length_c   1.000
_cell.angle_alpha   90.00
_cell.angle_beta   90.00
_cell.angle_gamma   90.00
#
_symmetry.space_group_name_H-M   'P 1'
#
loop_
_entity.id
_entity.type
_entity.pdbx_description
1 polymer ?
#
loop_
_entity_poly.entity_id
_entity_poly.type
_entity_poly.pdbx_seq_one_letter_code
_entity_poly.pdbx_strand_id
1 'polypeptide(L)'
;MINELLQKATWLNNEDIRPYVFVREENEIAHPGSFHKLDWFQQKPIFKDPLDVTEIAFADRILSIEERAFGPSNMAMPRWVFYDCAVIPGFVAGFAIRPKALSKLAREVLDPKKYPASLSPIKTSKVLKEIESLDEMDWVPLSLFIIIPTMHKGEWVAHNLCSVNSLLPKEEQFYGLGFLSKAFGLWYANVEQCSGMTQWGSPALKLHSHYGHLEVIGAYAPVHSHAKTITYRVQVNTHSWEKFFNKEIDLAFLEQYGPTGTFIDPKDESSMLELQQRIEREEGPFFLSAGEIAQKKLEEKLMIYQLKQQY
;
A
#
# COMPACT_ATOMS: atom_id res chain seq x y z
N MET A 1 -13.02 18.46 15.87
CA MET A 1 -11.64 18.92 16.08
C MET A 1 -10.73 18.07 15.20
N ILE A 2 -9.75 18.66 14.52
CA ILE A 2 -8.80 17.88 13.70
C ILE A 2 -7.94 17.06 14.65
N ASN A 3 -7.84 15.74 14.41
CA ASN A 3 -6.92 14.87 15.14
C ASN A 3 -5.50 15.43 15.02
N GLU A 4 -4.84 15.74 16.14
CA GLU A 4 -3.53 16.41 16.16
C GLU A 4 -2.46 15.63 15.36
N LEU A 5 -2.57 14.31 15.31
CA LEU A 5 -1.67 13.43 14.55
C LEU A 5 -1.74 13.67 13.03
N LEU A 6 -2.89 14.13 12.53
CA LEU A 6 -3.16 14.36 11.11
C LEU A 6 -2.93 15.82 10.69
N GLN A 7 -2.42 16.68 11.57
CA GLN A 7 -2.14 18.09 11.24
C GLN A 7 -1.14 18.26 10.08
N LYS A 8 -0.25 17.29 9.84
CA LYS A 8 0.65 17.31 8.67
C LYS A 8 -0.01 16.81 7.39
N ALA A 9 -1.11 16.07 7.51
CA ALA A 9 -1.91 15.56 6.39
C ALA A 9 -3.20 16.40 6.23
N THR A 10 -3.09 17.73 6.25
CA THR A 10 -4.25 18.65 6.14
C THR A 10 -5.09 18.42 4.90
N TRP A 11 -4.48 17.92 3.81
CA TRP A 11 -5.14 17.54 2.58
C TRP A 11 -6.25 16.48 2.78
N LEU A 12 -6.18 15.66 3.83
CA LEU A 12 -7.18 14.62 4.12
C LEU A 12 -8.57 15.20 4.44
N ASN A 13 -8.61 16.44 4.93
CA ASN A 13 -9.85 17.16 5.24
C ASN A 13 -10.32 18.07 4.08
N ASN A 14 -9.62 18.07 2.94
CA ASN A 14 -10.04 18.83 1.78
C ASN A 14 -11.24 18.14 1.11
N GLU A 15 -12.35 18.84 0.92
CA GLU A 15 -13.55 18.28 0.27
C GLU A 15 -13.35 17.90 -1.20
N ASP A 16 -12.36 18.51 -1.86
CA ASP A 16 -11.93 18.21 -3.22
C ASP A 16 -10.97 17.00 -3.27
N ILE A 17 -10.63 16.38 -2.14
CA ILE A 17 -9.88 15.11 -2.07
C ILE A 17 -10.69 14.09 -1.28
N ARG A 18 -10.94 12.92 -1.90
CA ARG A 18 -11.75 11.86 -1.27
C ARG A 18 -11.06 10.51 -1.40
N PRO A 19 -11.28 9.60 -0.43
CA PRO A 19 -10.97 8.21 -0.67
C PRO A 19 -11.84 7.68 -1.82
N TYR A 20 -11.33 6.70 -2.56
CA TYR A 20 -12.09 5.99 -3.58
C TYR A 20 -11.93 4.47 -3.40
N VAL A 21 -12.92 3.74 -3.92
CA VAL A 21 -12.90 2.29 -4.06
C VAL A 21 -13.29 1.96 -5.50
N PHE A 22 -12.38 1.29 -6.20
CA PHE A 22 -12.58 0.77 -7.56
C PHE A 22 -12.80 -0.73 -7.45
N VAL A 23 -14.06 -1.13 -7.56
CA VAL A 23 -14.57 -2.44 -7.15
C VAL A 23 -15.83 -2.77 -7.92
N ARG A 24 -16.09 -4.06 -8.15
CA ARG A 24 -17.37 -4.51 -8.69
C ARG A 24 -18.43 -4.50 -7.59
N GLU A 25 -19.67 -4.23 -7.94
CA GLU A 25 -20.78 -4.14 -6.97
C GLU A 25 -20.85 -5.40 -6.07
N GLU A 26 -20.65 -6.60 -6.62
CA GLU A 26 -20.70 -7.85 -5.85
C GLU A 26 -19.52 -8.06 -4.87
N ASN A 27 -18.44 -7.29 -5.01
CA ASN A 27 -17.27 -7.34 -4.15
C ASN A 27 -17.27 -6.19 -3.12
N GLU A 28 -18.31 -5.35 -3.07
CA GLU A 28 -18.40 -4.26 -2.11
C GLU A 28 -18.45 -4.77 -0.66
N ILE A 29 -17.88 -3.98 0.25
CA ILE A 29 -17.85 -4.31 1.67
C ILE A 29 -19.09 -3.70 2.33
N ALA A 30 -19.97 -4.55 2.86
CA ALA A 30 -21.27 -4.11 3.39
C ALA A 30 -21.18 -3.16 4.60
N HIS A 31 -20.18 -3.35 5.47
CA HIS A 31 -20.01 -2.54 6.69
C HIS A 31 -18.56 -2.04 6.83
N PRO A 32 -18.12 -1.11 5.97
CA PRO A 32 -16.73 -0.67 5.95
C PRO A 32 -16.28 -0.09 7.29
N GLY A 33 -15.09 -0.45 7.75
CA GLY A 33 -14.50 0.09 8.98
C GLY A 33 -15.13 -0.39 10.29
N SER A 34 -16.15 -1.24 10.27
CA SER A 34 -16.85 -1.72 11.47
C SER A 34 -15.97 -2.50 12.45
N PHE A 35 -14.86 -3.09 12.01
CA PHE A 35 -13.94 -3.85 12.87
C PHE A 35 -12.89 -2.96 13.58
N HIS A 36 -12.73 -1.72 13.12
CA HIS A 36 -11.63 -0.86 13.54
C HIS A 36 -12.16 0.40 14.24
N LYS A 37 -11.70 0.64 15.47
CA LYS A 37 -11.98 1.89 16.18
C LYS A 37 -11.03 2.97 15.66
N LEU A 38 -11.43 3.64 14.59
CA LEU A 38 -10.67 4.70 13.93
C LEU A 38 -11.60 5.73 13.30
N ASP A 39 -11.32 7.01 13.49
CA ASP A 39 -12.14 8.13 13.00
C ASP A 39 -11.48 8.94 11.88
N TRP A 40 -10.42 8.40 11.26
CA TRP A 40 -9.62 9.10 10.24
C TRP A 40 -10.35 9.27 8.90
N PHE A 41 -11.22 8.33 8.54
CA PHE A 41 -11.85 8.27 7.21
C PHE A 41 -13.35 8.62 7.31
N GLN A 42 -13.64 9.91 7.51
CA GLN A 42 -15.02 10.39 7.71
C GLN A 42 -15.74 10.71 6.39
N GLN A 43 -14.99 10.93 5.31
CA GLN A 43 -15.56 11.27 4.01
C GLN A 43 -16.12 10.01 3.34
N LYS A 44 -17.32 10.09 2.76
CA LYS A 44 -17.88 9.01 1.95
C LYS A 44 -16.97 8.74 0.74
N PRO A 45 -16.53 7.49 0.52
CA PRO A 45 -15.68 7.19 -0.62
C PRO A 45 -16.44 7.34 -1.94
N ILE A 46 -15.68 7.63 -2.99
CA ILE A 46 -16.15 7.55 -4.38
C ILE A 46 -16.10 6.09 -4.80
N PHE A 47 -17.19 5.61 -5.39
CA PHE A 47 -17.25 4.26 -5.96
C PHE A 47 -17.05 4.36 -7.47
N LYS A 48 -16.23 3.47 -8.01
CA LYS A 48 -15.87 3.39 -9.42
C LYS A 48 -16.03 1.93 -9.84
N ASP A 49 -16.81 1.66 -10.88
CA ASP A 49 -17.03 0.30 -11.37
C ASP A 49 -16.00 -0.04 -12.47
N PRO A 50 -15.16 -1.07 -12.30
CA PRO A 50 -14.21 -1.50 -13.32
C PRO A 50 -14.83 -2.09 -14.59
N LEU A 51 -16.11 -2.45 -14.55
CA LEU A 51 -16.85 -2.93 -15.72
C LEU A 51 -17.55 -1.80 -16.48
N ASP A 52 -17.64 -0.61 -15.90
CA ASP A 52 -18.16 0.57 -16.57
C ASP A 52 -17.10 1.14 -17.53
N VAL A 53 -17.43 1.12 -18.82
CA VAL A 53 -16.59 1.65 -19.90
C VAL A 53 -16.28 3.14 -19.71
N THR A 54 -17.16 3.90 -19.05
CA THR A 54 -16.93 5.32 -18.78
C THR A 54 -15.79 5.55 -17.78
N GLU A 55 -15.43 4.54 -16.98
CA GLU A 55 -14.38 4.62 -15.96
C GLU A 55 -12.98 4.24 -16.46
N ILE A 56 -12.86 3.94 -17.76
CA ILE A 56 -11.58 3.58 -18.38
C ILE A 56 -10.50 4.65 -18.19
N ALA A 57 -10.87 5.93 -18.24
CA ALA A 57 -9.93 7.03 -18.04
C ALA A 57 -9.35 7.03 -16.62
N PHE A 58 -10.18 6.71 -15.62
CA PHE A 58 -9.75 6.59 -14.24
C PHE A 58 -8.77 5.42 -14.06
N ALA A 59 -9.09 4.25 -14.62
CA ALA A 59 -8.21 3.08 -14.63
C ALA A 59 -6.87 3.37 -15.34
N ASP A 60 -6.89 4.09 -16.45
CA ASP A 60 -5.68 4.47 -17.18
C ASP A 60 -4.81 5.44 -16.36
N ARG A 61 -5.39 6.37 -15.60
CA ARG A 61 -4.58 7.21 -14.70
C ARG A 61 -3.95 6.39 -13.57
N ILE A 62 -4.67 5.43 -12.97
CA ILE A 62 -4.11 4.49 -11.98
C ILE A 62 -2.89 3.77 -12.56
N LEU A 63 -3.07 3.13 -13.73
CA LEU A 63 -2.01 2.34 -14.37
C LEU A 63 -0.83 3.21 -14.83
N SER A 64 -1.08 4.43 -15.29
CA SER A 64 0.00 5.37 -15.64
C SER A 64 0.87 5.74 -14.42
N ILE A 65 0.27 5.97 -13.24
CA ILE A 65 1.01 6.23 -12.01
C ILE A 65 1.83 4.99 -11.62
N GLU A 66 1.21 3.81 -11.67
CA GLU A 66 1.84 2.52 -11.36
C GLU A 66 3.06 2.24 -12.23
N GLU A 67 2.88 2.28 -13.54
CA GLU A 67 3.91 1.99 -14.53
C GLU A 67 5.11 2.91 -14.36
N ARG A 68 4.88 4.18 -14.02
CA ARG A 68 5.96 5.15 -13.82
C ARG A 68 6.63 5.03 -12.46
N ALA A 69 5.91 4.59 -11.44
CA ALA A 69 6.48 4.36 -10.12
C ALA A 69 7.39 3.11 -10.11
N PHE A 70 7.02 2.05 -10.83
CA PHE A 70 7.71 0.75 -10.77
C PHE A 70 8.41 0.31 -12.06
N GLY A 71 8.09 0.91 -13.20
CA GLY A 71 8.72 0.63 -14.49
C GLY A 71 10.25 0.77 -14.50
N PRO A 72 10.85 1.81 -13.86
CA PRO A 72 12.31 1.92 -13.77
C PRO A 72 12.99 0.73 -13.06
N SER A 73 12.23 -0.02 -12.24
CA SER A 73 12.71 -1.22 -11.56
C SER A 73 12.24 -2.52 -12.22
N ASN A 74 11.64 -2.44 -13.41
CA ASN A 74 11.04 -3.56 -14.14
C ASN A 74 10.00 -4.34 -13.30
N MET A 75 9.27 -3.61 -12.45
CA MET A 75 8.23 -4.15 -11.56
C MET A 75 6.84 -3.58 -11.88
N ALA A 76 6.69 -2.90 -13.02
CA ALA A 76 5.38 -2.41 -13.46
C ALA A 76 4.42 -3.59 -13.65
N MET A 77 3.22 -3.46 -13.11
CA MET A 77 2.21 -4.49 -13.15
C MET A 77 1.53 -4.52 -14.54
N PRO A 78 1.47 -5.69 -15.20
CA PRO A 78 0.71 -5.81 -16.43
C PRO A 78 -0.78 -5.51 -16.22
N ARG A 79 -1.42 -4.85 -17.20
CA ARG A 79 -2.87 -4.52 -17.14
C ARG A 79 -3.76 -5.74 -16.91
N TRP A 80 -3.40 -6.90 -17.46
CA TRP A 80 -4.17 -8.14 -17.23
C TRP A 80 -4.06 -8.60 -15.77
N VAL A 81 -2.90 -8.47 -15.10
CA VAL A 81 -2.75 -8.76 -13.66
C VAL A 81 -3.62 -7.81 -12.85
N PHE A 82 -3.63 -6.52 -13.20
CA PHE A 82 -4.50 -5.54 -12.57
C PHE A 82 -5.99 -5.93 -12.65
N TYR A 83 -6.45 -6.43 -13.79
CA TYR A 83 -7.84 -6.84 -13.93
C TYR A 83 -8.10 -8.22 -13.30
N ASP A 84 -7.44 -9.26 -13.81
CA ASP A 84 -7.70 -10.67 -13.50
C ASP A 84 -7.37 -11.03 -12.05
N CYS A 85 -6.27 -10.50 -11.52
CA CYS A 85 -5.77 -10.88 -10.20
C CYS A 85 -6.14 -9.87 -9.11
N ALA A 86 -6.34 -8.61 -9.45
CA ALA A 86 -6.53 -7.55 -8.47
C ALA A 86 -7.99 -7.07 -8.40
N VAL A 87 -8.55 -6.65 -9.52
CA VAL A 87 -9.90 -6.07 -9.57
C VAL A 87 -11.01 -7.13 -9.50
N ILE A 88 -10.84 -8.28 -10.15
CA ILE A 88 -11.85 -9.36 -10.16
C ILE A 88 -12.03 -10.01 -8.78
N PRO A 89 -10.98 -10.50 -8.09
CA PRO A 89 -11.14 -11.13 -6.79
C PRO A 89 -11.06 -10.14 -5.62
N GLY A 90 -10.53 -8.93 -5.82
CA GLY A 90 -10.30 -7.94 -4.78
C GLY A 90 -10.87 -6.57 -5.13
N PHE A 91 -10.18 -5.52 -4.70
CA PHE A 91 -10.48 -4.14 -5.08
C PHE A 91 -9.22 -3.26 -5.06
N VAL A 92 -9.35 -2.07 -5.64
CA VAL A 92 -8.34 -1.02 -5.59
C VAL A 92 -8.88 0.14 -4.78
N ALA A 93 -8.11 0.64 -3.82
CA ALA A 93 -8.48 1.80 -3.03
C ALA A 93 -7.36 2.84 -3.04
N GLY A 94 -7.71 4.08 -2.73
CA GLY A 94 -6.73 5.17 -2.69
C GLY A 94 -7.42 6.49 -2.45
N PHE A 95 -6.75 7.58 -2.81
CA PHE A 95 -7.34 8.91 -2.81
C PHE A 95 -7.41 9.46 -4.22
N ALA A 96 -8.46 10.22 -4.49
CA ALA A 96 -8.66 10.94 -5.74
C ALA A 96 -8.94 12.41 -5.44
N ILE A 97 -8.60 13.28 -6.39
CA ILE A 97 -8.75 14.72 -6.29
C ILE A 97 -9.61 15.26 -7.44
N ARG A 98 -10.38 16.31 -7.19
CA ARG A 98 -11.07 17.04 -8.26
C ARG A 98 -10.03 17.67 -9.21
N PRO A 99 -10.22 17.62 -10.54
CA PRO A 99 -9.26 18.21 -11.48
C PRO A 99 -8.94 19.69 -11.20
N LYS A 100 -9.94 20.47 -10.78
CA LYS A 100 -9.80 21.89 -10.43
C LYS A 100 -8.88 22.16 -9.23
N ALA A 101 -8.67 21.18 -8.37
CA ALA A 101 -7.90 21.31 -7.12
C ALA A 101 -6.46 20.81 -7.25
N LEU A 102 -6.10 20.22 -8.40
CA LEU A 102 -4.72 19.82 -8.68
C LEU A 102 -3.81 21.06 -8.79
N SER A 103 -2.62 20.97 -8.18
CA SER A 103 -1.56 21.94 -8.43
C SER A 103 -1.10 21.85 -9.90
N LYS A 104 -0.45 22.92 -10.37
CA LYS A 104 0.09 22.96 -11.74
C LYS A 104 1.03 21.77 -12.01
N LEU A 105 1.88 21.43 -11.05
CA LEU A 105 2.83 20.34 -11.20
C LEU A 105 2.14 18.97 -11.14
N ALA A 106 1.17 18.80 -10.24
CA ALA A 106 0.36 17.58 -10.19
C ALA A 106 -0.39 17.34 -11.51
N ARG A 107 -0.91 18.40 -12.15
CA ARG A 107 -1.49 18.31 -13.50
C ARG A 107 -0.48 17.86 -14.54
N GLU A 108 0.72 18.44 -14.55
CA GLU A 108 1.75 18.10 -15.52
C GLU A 108 2.20 16.64 -15.38
N VAL A 109 2.40 16.15 -14.16
CA VAL A 109 2.82 14.75 -13.95
C VAL A 109 1.68 13.76 -14.19
N LEU A 110 0.42 14.16 -14.18
CA LEU A 110 -0.73 13.28 -14.43
C LEU A 110 -1.32 13.43 -15.85
N ASP A 111 -0.74 14.30 -16.68
CA ASP A 111 -1.23 14.64 -18.01
C ASP A 111 -1.43 13.38 -18.90
N PRO A 112 -2.65 13.13 -19.41
CA PRO A 112 -2.96 11.97 -20.24
C PRO A 112 -2.26 11.94 -21.59
N LYS A 113 -1.96 13.11 -22.18
CA LYS A 113 -1.24 13.20 -23.45
C LYS A 113 0.25 12.95 -23.26
N LYS A 114 0.84 13.47 -22.18
CA LYS A 114 2.27 13.31 -21.88
C LYS A 114 2.60 11.92 -21.36
N TYR A 115 1.71 11.37 -20.54
CA TYR A 115 1.89 10.09 -19.86
C TYR A 115 0.63 9.23 -20.01
N PRO A 116 0.39 8.65 -21.19
CA PRO A 116 -0.71 7.69 -21.37
C PRO A 116 -0.37 6.35 -20.71
N ALA A 117 -1.36 5.61 -20.22
CA ALA A 117 -1.14 4.23 -19.77
C ALA A 117 -0.67 3.35 -20.92
N SER A 118 0.22 2.41 -20.61
CA SER A 118 0.64 1.38 -21.56
C SER A 118 -0.51 0.42 -21.81
N LEU A 119 -0.64 -0.06 -23.06
CA LEU A 119 -1.66 -1.03 -23.46
C LEU A 119 -3.11 -0.61 -23.11
N SER A 120 -3.39 0.68 -23.00
CA SER A 120 -4.76 1.18 -22.87
C SER A 120 -5.60 0.74 -24.09
N PRO A 121 -6.78 0.14 -23.89
CA PRO A 121 -7.64 -0.25 -24.99
C PRO A 121 -8.22 0.94 -25.75
N ILE A 122 -8.16 2.16 -25.20
CA ILE A 122 -8.50 3.39 -25.91
C ILE A 122 -7.67 3.54 -27.20
N LYS A 123 -6.37 3.21 -27.13
CA LYS A 123 -5.45 3.40 -28.26
C LYS A 123 -5.72 2.46 -29.43
N THR A 124 -6.37 1.32 -29.19
CA THR A 124 -6.65 0.29 -30.21
C THR A 124 -8.12 0.23 -30.61
N SER A 125 -9.01 0.85 -29.82
CA SER A 125 -10.45 0.85 -30.08
C SER A 125 -10.85 1.96 -31.03
N LYS A 126 -11.81 1.67 -31.91
CA LYS A 126 -12.44 2.66 -32.81
C LYS A 126 -13.64 3.37 -32.17
N VAL A 127 -14.10 2.90 -31.01
CA VAL A 127 -15.34 3.36 -30.37
C VAL A 127 -15.12 3.99 -29.00
N LEU A 128 -13.94 3.80 -28.40
CA LEU A 128 -13.56 4.44 -27.14
C LEU A 128 -12.93 5.80 -27.43
N LYS A 129 -13.35 6.82 -26.69
CA LYS A 129 -12.82 8.17 -26.79
C LYS A 129 -11.63 8.33 -25.86
N GLU A 130 -10.52 8.83 -26.38
CA GLU A 130 -9.40 9.28 -25.55
C GLU A 130 -9.76 10.59 -24.84
N ILE A 131 -9.44 10.66 -23.54
CA ILE A 131 -9.51 11.93 -22.82
C ILE A 131 -8.29 12.78 -23.18
N GLU A 132 -8.54 14.04 -23.50
CA GLU A 132 -7.49 14.98 -23.86
C GLU A 132 -7.04 15.83 -22.69
N SER A 133 -7.87 15.94 -21.65
CA SER A 133 -7.60 16.71 -20.44
C SER A 133 -8.08 15.99 -19.19
N LEU A 134 -7.39 16.24 -18.07
CA LEU A 134 -7.86 15.85 -16.74
C LEU A 134 -9.21 16.49 -16.38
N ASP A 135 -9.56 17.63 -17.01
CA ASP A 135 -10.83 18.33 -16.80
C ASP A 135 -12.05 17.60 -17.38
N GLU A 136 -11.85 16.58 -18.22
CA GLU A 136 -12.91 15.69 -18.70
C GLU A 136 -13.27 14.61 -17.67
N MET A 137 -12.48 14.47 -16.60
CA MET A 137 -12.70 13.51 -15.53
C MET A 137 -13.47 14.14 -14.37
N ASP A 138 -14.30 13.38 -13.68
CA ASP A 138 -14.95 13.84 -12.44
C ASP A 138 -13.98 13.83 -11.24
N TRP A 139 -13.06 12.87 -11.23
CA TRP A 139 -12.02 12.65 -10.23
C TRP A 139 -10.74 12.11 -10.87
N VAL A 140 -9.58 12.53 -10.37
CA VAL A 140 -8.26 12.06 -10.82
C VAL A 140 -7.61 11.27 -9.68
N PRO A 141 -7.18 10.02 -9.88
CA PRO A 141 -6.55 9.23 -8.83
C PRO A 141 -5.18 9.82 -8.46
N LEU A 142 -4.90 9.91 -7.17
CA LEU A 142 -3.62 10.32 -6.60
C LEU A 142 -2.78 9.13 -6.11
N SER A 143 -3.43 8.02 -5.79
CA SER A 143 -2.78 6.82 -5.27
C SER A 143 -3.56 5.58 -5.60
N LEU A 144 -2.92 4.43 -5.47
CA LEU A 144 -3.56 3.12 -5.60
C LEU A 144 -3.00 2.18 -4.54
N PHE A 145 -3.89 1.37 -3.98
CA PHE A 145 -3.60 0.27 -3.08
C PHE A 145 -4.48 -0.90 -3.50
N ILE A 146 -3.84 -1.99 -3.90
CA ILE A 146 -4.51 -3.21 -4.34
C ILE A 146 -4.51 -4.20 -3.19
N ILE A 147 -5.68 -4.72 -2.88
CA ILE A 147 -5.84 -5.73 -1.85
C ILE A 147 -6.81 -6.83 -2.30
N ILE A 148 -6.42 -8.08 -2.05
CA ILE A 148 -7.09 -9.27 -2.56
C ILE A 148 -7.36 -10.20 -1.37
N PRO A 149 -8.58 -10.73 -1.20
CA PRO A 149 -8.87 -11.69 -0.15
C PRO A 149 -8.10 -12.99 -0.40
N THR A 150 -7.66 -13.65 0.66
CA THR A 150 -7.02 -14.98 0.58
C THR A 150 -7.99 -16.08 0.95
N MET A 151 -7.57 -17.33 0.78
CA MET A 151 -8.33 -18.50 1.23
C MET A 151 -8.48 -18.56 2.76
N HIS A 152 -7.55 -17.95 3.51
CA HIS A 152 -7.64 -17.88 4.96
C HIS A 152 -8.58 -16.74 5.36
N LYS A 153 -9.63 -17.07 6.11
CA LYS A 153 -10.66 -16.11 6.50
C LYS A 153 -10.04 -14.95 7.30
N GLY A 154 -10.39 -13.72 6.91
CA GLY A 154 -9.89 -12.49 7.55
C GLY A 154 -8.48 -12.08 7.11
N GLU A 155 -7.79 -12.93 6.33
CA GLU A 155 -6.47 -12.63 5.77
C GLU A 155 -6.59 -12.15 4.32
N TRP A 156 -5.95 -11.03 4.04
CA TRP A 156 -5.89 -10.39 2.73
C TRP A 156 -4.45 -10.19 2.30
N VAL A 157 -4.17 -10.24 1.01
CA VAL A 157 -2.85 -9.93 0.44
C VAL A 157 -2.83 -8.53 -0.16
N ALA A 158 -1.89 -7.71 0.29
CA ALA A 158 -1.59 -6.39 -0.24
C ALA A 158 -0.66 -6.52 -1.46
N HIS A 159 -1.19 -6.42 -2.68
CA HIS A 159 -0.43 -6.70 -3.90
C HIS A 159 0.42 -5.51 -4.37
N ASN A 160 -0.16 -4.31 -4.45
CA ASN A 160 0.51 -3.13 -5.00
C ASN A 160 0.12 -1.88 -4.20
N LEU A 161 1.06 -0.94 -4.07
CA LEU A 161 0.85 0.35 -3.42
C LEU A 161 1.75 1.40 -4.06
N CYS A 162 1.16 2.42 -4.69
CA CYS A 162 1.91 3.61 -5.06
C CYS A 162 1.06 4.87 -5.00
N SER A 163 1.73 6.00 -5.23
CA SER A 163 1.08 7.31 -5.24
C SER A 163 1.84 8.27 -6.12
N VAL A 164 1.15 9.34 -6.53
CA VAL A 164 1.72 10.46 -7.28
C VAL A 164 2.93 11.09 -6.56
N ASN A 165 3.09 10.88 -5.25
CA ASN A 165 4.27 11.35 -4.52
C ASN A 165 5.60 10.80 -5.07
N SER A 166 5.62 9.61 -5.69
CA SER A 166 6.83 9.09 -6.33
C SER A 166 7.24 9.91 -7.57
N LEU A 167 6.32 10.71 -8.10
CA LEU A 167 6.49 11.52 -9.31
C LEU A 167 6.62 13.02 -9.00
N LEU A 168 6.31 13.42 -7.76
CA LEU A 168 6.32 14.82 -7.32
C LEU A 168 7.58 15.13 -6.49
N PRO A 169 8.10 16.37 -6.59
CA PRO A 169 9.11 16.86 -5.68
C PRO A 169 8.52 17.02 -4.28
N LYS A 170 9.39 16.97 -3.28
CA LYS A 170 9.02 16.80 -1.86
C LYS A 170 8.05 17.86 -1.34
N GLU A 171 8.17 19.09 -1.80
CA GLU A 171 7.35 20.25 -1.43
C GLU A 171 5.90 20.17 -1.94
N GLU A 172 5.64 19.39 -2.99
CA GLU A 172 4.32 19.18 -3.60
C GLU A 172 3.71 17.83 -3.19
N GLN A 173 4.44 17.02 -2.41
CA GLN A 173 3.95 15.71 -1.98
C GLN A 173 2.84 15.83 -0.94
N PHE A 174 1.84 14.98 -1.08
CA PHE A 174 0.78 14.78 -0.09
C PHE A 174 1.34 13.98 1.08
N TYR A 175 1.62 14.64 2.20
CA TYR A 175 2.23 14.00 3.36
C TYR A 175 1.43 12.76 3.80
N GLY A 176 2.10 11.60 3.89
CA GLY A 176 1.48 10.35 4.32
C GLY A 176 0.56 9.67 3.31
N LEU A 177 0.42 10.16 2.07
CA LEU A 177 -0.54 9.62 1.08
C LEU A 177 -0.45 8.11 0.87
N GLY A 178 0.76 7.57 0.66
CA GLY A 178 0.93 6.12 0.50
C GLY A 178 0.49 5.33 1.75
N PHE A 179 0.81 5.83 2.94
CA PHE A 179 0.40 5.20 4.20
C PHE A 179 -1.12 5.25 4.38
N LEU A 180 -1.71 6.43 4.20
CA LEU A 180 -3.15 6.64 4.34
C LEU A 180 -3.95 5.87 3.29
N SER A 181 -3.42 5.64 2.08
CA SER A 181 -4.10 4.85 1.04
C SER A 181 -4.23 3.39 1.42
N LYS A 182 -3.16 2.78 1.94
CA LYS A 182 -3.20 1.40 2.44
C LYS A 182 -3.99 1.30 3.75
N ALA A 183 -3.83 2.26 4.67
CA ALA A 183 -4.65 2.35 5.88
C ALA A 183 -6.15 2.39 5.54
N PHE A 184 -6.56 3.21 4.56
CA PHE A 184 -7.94 3.31 4.10
C PHE A 184 -8.44 1.97 3.55
N GLY A 185 -7.69 1.30 2.67
CA GLY A 185 -8.12 0.00 2.14
C GLY A 185 -8.23 -1.10 3.19
N LEU A 186 -7.28 -1.17 4.14
CA LEU A 186 -7.33 -2.11 5.26
C LEU A 186 -8.54 -1.84 6.16
N TRP A 187 -8.77 -0.58 6.50
CA TRP A 187 -9.92 -0.15 7.31
C TRP A 187 -11.24 -0.45 6.57
N TYR A 188 -11.34 -0.07 5.30
CA TYR A 188 -12.53 -0.23 4.48
C TYR A 188 -12.97 -1.69 4.40
N ALA A 189 -12.03 -2.62 4.22
CA ALA A 189 -12.32 -4.05 4.12
C ALA A 189 -12.35 -4.81 5.45
N ASN A 190 -12.24 -4.12 6.59
CA ASN A 190 -12.21 -4.75 7.92
C ASN A 190 -11.13 -5.84 8.02
N VAL A 191 -9.95 -5.55 7.47
CA VAL A 191 -8.87 -6.53 7.35
C VAL A 191 -8.29 -6.81 8.74
N GLU A 192 -8.35 -8.06 9.17
CA GLU A 192 -7.75 -8.50 10.43
C GLU A 192 -6.26 -8.83 10.23
N GLN A 193 -5.94 -9.50 9.13
CA GLN A 193 -4.59 -9.91 8.77
C GLN A 193 -4.25 -9.46 7.36
N CYS A 194 -3.10 -8.80 7.21
CA CYS A 194 -2.60 -8.41 5.91
C CYS A 194 -1.25 -9.08 5.66
N SER A 195 -1.22 -9.97 4.67
CA SER A 195 0.01 -10.49 4.10
C SER A 195 0.49 -9.60 2.97
N GLY A 196 1.80 -9.58 2.75
CA GLY A 196 2.39 -8.80 1.67
C GLY A 196 3.84 -9.15 1.44
N MET A 197 4.41 -8.51 0.43
CA MET A 197 5.79 -8.72 0.02
C MET A 197 6.46 -7.40 -0.33
N THR A 198 7.76 -7.33 -0.06
CA THR A 198 8.64 -6.23 -0.47
C THR A 198 10.08 -6.75 -0.48
N GLN A 199 11.03 -5.97 -0.99
CA GLN A 199 12.45 -6.30 -0.92
C GLN A 199 13.03 -5.90 0.44
N TRP A 200 13.99 -6.67 0.93
CA TRP A 200 14.86 -6.24 2.01
C TRP A 200 15.56 -4.92 1.64
N GLY A 201 15.63 -3.99 2.60
CA GLY A 201 16.18 -2.64 2.37
C GLY A 201 15.34 -1.74 1.46
N SER A 202 14.11 -2.11 1.13
CA SER A 202 13.18 -1.21 0.44
C SER A 202 12.58 -0.18 1.40
N PRO A 203 12.38 1.09 0.98
CA PRO A 203 11.57 2.05 1.72
C PRO A 203 10.15 1.55 2.04
N ALA A 204 9.61 0.63 1.25
CA ALA A 204 8.29 0.06 1.47
C ALA A 204 8.21 -0.75 2.79
N LEU A 205 9.31 -1.39 3.23
CA LEU A 205 9.34 -2.11 4.51
C LEU A 205 9.11 -1.18 5.70
N LYS A 206 9.64 0.06 5.65
CA LYS A 206 9.35 1.10 6.65
C LYS A 206 7.84 1.33 6.74
N LEU A 207 7.20 1.57 5.60
CA LEU A 207 5.77 1.86 5.55
C LEU A 207 4.92 0.66 6.00
N HIS A 208 5.25 -0.56 5.56
CA HIS A 208 4.44 -1.75 5.82
C HIS A 208 4.47 -2.23 7.28
N SER A 209 5.57 -1.97 8.00
CA SER A 209 5.70 -2.35 9.41
C SER A 209 4.80 -1.55 10.37
N HIS A 210 4.19 -0.45 9.93
CA HIS A 210 3.38 0.41 10.82
C HIS A 210 1.89 0.02 10.94
N TYR A 211 1.41 -0.95 10.14
CA TYR A 211 -0.01 -1.35 10.21
C TYR A 211 -0.34 -2.30 11.36
N GLY A 212 0.68 -2.84 12.01
CA GLY A 212 0.59 -3.85 13.06
C GLY A 212 1.96 -4.48 13.31
N HIS A 213 2.02 -5.43 14.24
CA HIS A 213 3.27 -6.17 14.49
C HIS A 213 3.57 -7.07 13.28
N LEU A 214 4.73 -6.88 12.66
CA LEU A 214 5.11 -7.53 11.41
C LEU A 214 5.84 -8.84 11.68
N GLU A 215 5.16 -9.94 11.35
CA GLU A 215 5.68 -11.30 11.32
C GLU A 215 6.40 -11.57 9.99
N VAL A 216 7.58 -12.18 10.05
CA VAL A 216 8.33 -12.64 8.88
C VAL A 216 7.89 -14.07 8.56
N ILE A 217 7.08 -14.24 7.50
CA ILE A 217 6.61 -15.56 7.06
C ILE A 217 7.52 -16.17 6.00
N GLY A 218 8.30 -15.35 5.29
CA GLY A 218 9.35 -15.80 4.38
C GLY A 218 10.46 -14.76 4.32
N ALA A 219 11.71 -15.19 4.45
CA ALA A 219 12.88 -14.33 4.37
C ALA A 219 13.57 -14.38 3.01
N TYR A 220 13.26 -15.41 2.20
CA TYR A 220 13.78 -15.60 0.85
C TYR A 220 12.72 -16.28 -0.03
N ALA A 221 12.53 -15.78 -1.25
CA ALA A 221 11.44 -16.19 -2.14
C ALA A 221 11.99 -16.78 -3.46
N PRO A 222 12.40 -18.06 -3.49
CA PRO A 222 13.10 -18.63 -4.65
C PRO A 222 12.26 -18.72 -5.93
N VAL A 223 10.92 -18.72 -5.80
CA VAL A 223 9.98 -18.74 -6.95
C VAL A 223 9.65 -17.36 -7.49
N HIS A 224 10.09 -16.29 -6.82
CA HIS A 224 9.83 -14.91 -7.20
C HIS A 224 10.94 -14.36 -8.10
N SER A 225 10.62 -13.46 -9.02
CA SER A 225 11.62 -12.82 -9.91
C SER A 225 12.69 -12.02 -9.14
N HIS A 226 12.40 -11.65 -7.89
CA HIS A 226 13.34 -11.08 -6.95
C HIS A 226 13.44 -11.99 -5.72
N ALA A 227 14.45 -12.85 -5.66
CA ALA A 227 14.55 -13.86 -4.59
C ALA A 227 14.79 -13.25 -3.18
N LYS A 228 15.37 -12.05 -3.10
CA LYS A 228 15.62 -11.28 -1.86
C LYS A 228 14.36 -10.55 -1.36
N THR A 229 13.20 -11.17 -1.56
CA THR A 229 11.90 -10.64 -1.14
C THR A 229 11.57 -11.18 0.25
N ILE A 230 11.19 -10.28 1.15
CA ILE A 230 10.52 -10.62 2.40
C ILE A 230 9.03 -10.80 2.10
N THR A 231 8.49 -11.92 2.55
CA THR A 231 7.05 -12.11 2.69
C THR A 231 6.71 -11.94 4.16
N TYR A 232 5.75 -11.08 4.46
CA TYR A 232 5.36 -10.74 5.82
C TYR A 232 3.87 -10.88 6.03
N ARG A 233 3.47 -11.02 7.30
CA ARG A 233 2.10 -10.90 7.76
C ARG A 233 2.03 -9.84 8.86
N VAL A 234 1.03 -8.98 8.84
CA VAL A 234 0.72 -8.07 9.95
C VAL A 234 -0.65 -8.41 10.52
N GLN A 235 -0.74 -8.44 11.85
CA GLN A 235 -2.03 -8.35 12.55
C GLN A 235 -2.44 -6.89 12.56
N VAL A 236 -3.45 -6.52 11.78
CA VAL A 236 -3.85 -5.12 11.60
C VAL A 236 -4.32 -4.54 12.92
N ASN A 237 -3.63 -3.51 13.40
CA ASN A 237 -3.95 -2.85 14.65
C ASN A 237 -3.95 -1.33 14.47
N THR A 238 -5.14 -0.72 14.44
CA THR A 238 -5.26 0.72 14.23
C THR A 238 -4.62 1.56 15.33
N HIS A 239 -4.44 1.02 16.55
CA HIS A 239 -3.73 1.71 17.63
C HIS A 239 -2.22 1.87 17.35
N SER A 240 -1.63 1.07 16.46
CA SER A 240 -0.23 1.23 16.07
C SER A 240 -0.04 2.25 14.94
N TRP A 241 -1.11 2.65 14.25
CA TRP A 241 -0.99 3.49 13.05
C TRP A 241 -0.51 4.91 13.39
N GLU A 242 -0.86 5.42 14.57
CA GLU A 242 -0.41 6.73 15.08
C GLU A 242 1.12 6.83 15.16
N LYS A 243 1.79 5.69 15.39
CA LYS A 243 3.25 5.57 15.49
C LYS A 243 3.96 5.90 14.18
N PHE A 244 3.27 5.81 13.04
CA PHE A 244 3.78 6.29 11.76
C PHE A 244 4.03 7.82 11.79
N PHE A 245 3.17 8.56 12.49
CA PHE A 245 3.20 10.03 12.52
C PHE A 245 4.04 10.59 13.68
N ASN A 246 3.81 10.09 14.90
CA ASN A 246 4.46 10.60 16.10
C ASN A 246 5.87 10.00 16.32
N LYS A 247 6.17 8.85 15.70
CA LYS A 247 7.43 8.10 15.83
C LYS A 247 7.76 7.69 17.26
N GLU A 248 6.74 7.58 18.12
CA GLU A 248 6.88 7.10 19.48
C GLU A 248 7.27 5.62 19.52
N ILE A 249 7.88 5.22 20.63
CA ILE A 249 8.29 3.85 20.86
C ILE A 249 7.05 2.95 20.97
N ASP A 250 7.08 1.83 20.27
CA ASP A 250 6.03 0.81 20.39
C ASP A 250 6.22 -0.02 21.67
N LEU A 251 5.71 0.47 22.80
CA LEU A 251 5.79 -0.25 24.07
C LEU A 251 5.04 -1.58 24.03
N ALA A 252 3.91 -1.67 23.31
CA ALA A 252 3.16 -2.91 23.18
C ALA A 252 3.96 -3.98 22.44
N PHE A 253 4.69 -3.61 21.38
CA PHE A 253 5.63 -4.51 20.72
C PHE A 253 6.74 -4.95 21.68
N LEU A 254 7.36 -4.02 22.41
CA LEU A 254 8.45 -4.34 23.32
C LEU A 254 8.00 -5.14 24.55
N GLU A 255 6.74 -5.08 24.93
CA GLU A 255 6.16 -5.91 25.98
C GLU A 255 6.04 -7.37 25.50
N GLN A 256 5.53 -7.56 24.29
CA GLN A 256 5.22 -8.88 23.72
C GLN A 256 6.44 -9.62 23.14
N TYR A 257 7.41 -8.91 22.56
CA TYR A 257 8.53 -9.52 21.83
C TYR A 257 9.89 -9.18 22.43
N GLY A 258 10.81 -10.15 22.40
CA GLY A 258 12.20 -10.02 22.85
C GLY A 258 13.18 -10.21 21.70
N PRO A 259 14.34 -9.54 21.72
CA PRO A 259 15.37 -9.70 20.70
C PRO A 259 15.95 -11.12 20.74
N THR A 260 16.21 -11.71 19.58
CA THR A 260 16.81 -13.05 19.46
C THR A 260 18.34 -13.03 19.49
N GLY A 261 18.95 -11.84 19.36
CA GLY A 261 20.39 -11.71 19.07
C GLY A 261 20.78 -12.08 17.64
N THR A 262 19.82 -12.51 16.81
CA THR A 262 20.01 -12.76 15.37
C THR A 262 19.66 -11.49 14.58
N PHE A 263 20.36 -11.27 13.47
CA PHE A 263 20.14 -10.12 12.60
C PHE A 263 19.92 -10.59 11.17
N ILE A 264 19.06 -9.86 10.44
CA ILE A 264 18.98 -9.92 8.99
C ILE A 264 19.79 -8.76 8.41
N ASP A 265 20.67 -9.04 7.46
CA ASP A 265 21.44 -8.03 6.73
C ASP A 265 20.85 -7.88 5.32
N PRO A 266 20.26 -6.71 4.97
CA PRO A 266 19.69 -6.49 3.65
C PRO A 266 20.67 -6.71 2.48
N LYS A 267 21.98 -6.71 2.73
CA LYS A 267 23.03 -6.92 1.71
C LYS A 267 23.58 -8.35 1.68
N ASP A 268 23.33 -9.15 2.71
CA ASP A 268 23.84 -10.52 2.80
C ASP A 268 22.72 -11.53 2.56
N GLU A 269 22.76 -12.15 1.38
CA GLU A 269 21.82 -13.18 0.98
C GLU A 269 21.90 -14.44 1.87
N SER A 270 23.07 -14.72 2.45
CA SER A 270 23.24 -15.84 3.38
C SER A 270 22.38 -15.63 4.62
N SER A 271 22.33 -14.40 5.15
CA SER A 271 21.48 -14.07 6.30
C SER A 271 19.98 -14.30 6.03
N MET A 272 19.55 -14.08 4.79
CA MET A 272 18.16 -14.32 4.34
C MET A 272 17.86 -15.81 4.25
N LEU A 273 18.77 -16.59 3.66
CA LEU A 273 18.65 -18.04 3.58
C LEU A 273 18.69 -18.70 4.96
N GLU A 274 19.56 -18.25 5.86
CA GLU A 274 19.63 -18.74 7.23
C GLU A 274 18.30 -18.51 7.97
N LEU A 275 17.74 -17.30 7.91
CA LEU A 275 16.43 -17.01 8.50
C LEU A 275 15.32 -17.85 7.84
N GLN A 276 15.36 -18.01 6.51
CA GLN A 276 14.40 -18.83 5.77
C GLN A 276 14.44 -20.29 6.23
N GLN A 277 15.63 -20.87 6.40
CA GLN A 277 15.79 -22.23 6.89
C GLN A 277 15.29 -22.40 8.33
N ARG A 278 15.40 -21.36 9.17
CA ARG A 278 14.82 -21.36 10.53
C ARG A 278 13.29 -21.34 10.49
N ILE A 279 12.71 -20.56 9.58
CA ILE A 279 11.26 -20.55 9.33
C ILE A 279 10.79 -21.94 8.88
N GLU A 280 11.51 -22.58 7.95
CA GLU A 280 11.20 -23.93 7.44
C GLU A 280 11.30 -25.02 8.51
N ARG A 281 12.11 -24.81 9.54
CA ARG A 281 12.21 -25.69 10.72
C ARG A 281 11.23 -25.35 11.84
N GLU A 282 10.29 -24.45 11.60
CA GLU A 282 9.29 -24.00 12.58
C GLU A 282 9.89 -23.39 13.86
N GLU A 283 11.09 -22.78 13.78
CA GLU A 283 11.75 -22.14 14.92
C GLU A 283 11.17 -20.75 15.27
N GLY A 284 10.21 -20.27 14.48
CA GLY A 284 9.51 -19.00 14.68
C GLY A 284 8.36 -19.09 15.68
N PRO A 285 7.45 -18.10 15.70
CA PRO A 285 7.36 -16.97 14.77
C PRO A 285 8.43 -15.88 15.01
N PHE A 286 8.86 -15.25 13.90
CA PHE A 286 9.85 -14.18 13.90
C PHE A 286 9.21 -12.84 13.55
N PHE A 287 9.66 -11.75 14.19
CA PHE A 287 9.08 -10.43 14.03
C PHE A 287 10.13 -9.35 13.80
N LEU A 288 9.70 -8.24 13.18
CA LEU A 288 10.48 -7.01 13.02
C LEU A 288 9.81 -5.83 13.76
N SER A 289 10.63 -4.99 14.38
CA SER A 289 10.17 -3.77 15.05
C SER A 289 10.03 -2.61 14.05
N ALA A 290 8.82 -2.06 13.92
CA ALA A 290 8.58 -0.89 13.08
C ALA A 290 9.42 0.32 13.49
N GLY A 291 9.59 0.53 14.80
CA GLY A 291 10.43 1.61 15.35
C GLY A 291 11.90 1.48 14.95
N GLU A 292 12.44 0.26 14.98
CA GLU A 292 13.81 0.00 14.55
C GLU A 292 13.99 0.22 13.04
N ILE A 293 13.07 -0.32 12.23
CA ILE A 293 13.09 -0.16 10.77
C ILE A 293 13.01 1.33 10.38
N ALA A 294 12.19 2.11 11.09
CA ALA A 294 12.04 3.54 10.85
C ALA A 294 13.34 4.32 11.12
N GLN A 295 14.05 4.01 12.21
CA GLN A 295 15.27 4.70 12.65
C GLN A 295 16.51 4.34 11.83
N LYS A 296 16.62 3.10 11.36
CA LYS A 296 17.77 2.62 10.60
C LYS A 296 17.76 3.06 9.14
N LYS A 297 18.94 3.21 8.54
CA LYS A 297 19.07 3.33 7.08
C LYS A 297 18.67 2.00 6.43
N LEU A 298 18.30 2.07 5.16
CA LEU A 298 17.78 0.94 4.38
C LEU A 298 18.73 -0.28 4.33
N GLU A 299 20.03 -0.03 4.42
CA GLU A 299 21.07 -1.04 4.27
C GLU A 299 21.60 -1.58 5.59
N GLU A 300 21.11 -1.07 6.72
CA GLU A 300 21.57 -1.50 8.04
C GLU A 300 20.89 -2.80 8.46
N LYS A 301 21.62 -3.62 9.22
CA LYS A 301 21.13 -4.88 9.78
C LYS A 301 19.92 -4.63 10.69
N LEU A 302 18.91 -5.48 10.61
CA LEU A 302 17.71 -5.43 11.47
C LEU A 302 17.73 -6.59 12.47
N MET A 303 17.42 -6.32 13.74
CA MET A 303 17.27 -7.36 14.75
C MET A 303 16.03 -8.19 14.48
N ILE A 304 16.14 -9.51 14.62
CA ILE A 304 15.00 -10.42 14.62
C ILE A 304 14.47 -10.56 16.04
N TYR A 305 13.15 -10.45 16.21
CA TYR A 305 12.46 -10.60 17.48
C TYR A 305 11.63 -11.89 17.49
N GLN A 306 11.32 -12.38 18.69
CA GLN A 306 10.43 -13.52 18.92
C GLN A 306 9.50 -13.21 20.09
N LEU A 307 8.42 -13.98 20.24
CA LEU A 307 7.57 -13.89 21.44
C LEU A 307 8.40 -14.09 22.70
N LYS A 308 8.21 -13.23 23.71
CA LYS A 308 8.77 -13.51 25.02
C LYS A 308 8.05 -14.74 25.59
N GLN A 309 8.81 -15.69 26.13
CA GLN A 309 8.23 -16.76 26.93
C GLN A 309 7.58 -16.10 28.15
N GLN A 310 6.26 -16.25 28.29
CA GLN A 310 5.56 -15.90 29.52
C GLN A 310 5.98 -16.94 30.57
N TYR A 311 6.79 -16.51 31.54
CA TYR A 311 7.12 -17.30 32.72
C TYR A 311 6.06 -17.12 33.80
#